data_AF-A0A8D0HAV5-F1
#
_entry.id   AF-A0A8D0HAV5-F1
#
_cell.length_a   1.000
_cell.length_b   1.000
_cell.length_c   1.000
_cell.angle_alpha   90.00
_cell.angle_beta   90.00
_cell.angle_gamma   90.00
#
_symmetry.space_group_name_H-M   'P 1'
#
loop_
_entity.id
_entity.type
_entity.pdbx_description
1 polymer ?
#
loop_
_entity_poly.entity_id
_entity_poly.type
_entity_poly.pdbx_seq_one_letter_code
_entity_poly.pdbx_strand_id
1 'polypeptide(L)'
;MPLRSSSSSRFLRLLVALALQASGAQQRDWTRGNSTTELEVLSFKEVWGRSFCRPLEKLVEIVSEYPGEVEHMFSPSCISLRRCMGCCGDEKLQCVPVETANIT
;
A
#
# COMPACT_ATOMS: atom_id res chain seq x y z
N MET A 1 12.97 -51.52 -30.80
CA MET A 1 11.98 -51.86 -29.75
C MET A 1 12.66 -51.76 -28.40
N PRO A 2 12.04 -51.29 -27.30
CA PRO A 2 11.02 -50.25 -27.08
C PRO A 2 11.66 -49.01 -26.38
N LEU A 3 11.22 -47.77 -26.65
CA LEU A 3 10.25 -46.98 -25.86
C LEU A 3 10.46 -47.01 -24.34
N ARG A 4 10.69 -45.81 -23.74
CA ARG A 4 9.97 -45.24 -22.58
C ARG A 4 10.89 -44.53 -21.57
N SER A 5 10.93 -43.19 -21.61
CA SER A 5 10.86 -42.35 -20.39
C SER A 5 10.82 -40.84 -20.71
N SER A 6 9.82 -40.38 -21.47
CA SER A 6 9.51 -38.93 -21.60
C SER A 6 8.27 -38.52 -20.78
N SER A 7 7.61 -39.51 -20.17
CA SER A 7 6.34 -39.34 -19.47
C SER A 7 6.53 -38.75 -18.06
N SER A 8 7.54 -39.22 -17.33
CA SER A 8 7.78 -38.85 -15.91
C SER A 8 8.01 -37.35 -15.69
N SER A 9 8.70 -36.67 -16.60
CA SER A 9 9.01 -35.22 -16.48
C SER A 9 7.77 -34.33 -16.59
N ARG A 10 6.79 -34.71 -17.44
CA ARG A 10 5.56 -33.92 -17.62
C ARG A 10 4.63 -34.05 -16.42
N PHE A 11 4.52 -35.26 -15.88
CA PHE A 11 3.77 -35.50 -14.65
C PHE A 11 4.36 -34.74 -13.46
N LEU A 12 5.69 -34.73 -13.32
CA LEU A 12 6.34 -33.98 -12.24
C LEU A 12 6.08 -32.48 -12.36
N ARG A 13 6.14 -31.91 -13.59
CA ARG A 13 5.84 -30.49 -13.84
C ARG A 13 4.38 -30.14 -13.56
N LEU A 14 3.44 -31.00 -13.96
CA LEU A 14 2.00 -30.82 -13.68
C LEU A 14 1.72 -30.86 -12.18
N LEU A 15 2.34 -31.79 -11.44
CA LEU A 15 2.19 -31.88 -9.99
C LEU A 15 2.76 -30.65 -9.27
N VAL A 16 3.92 -30.14 -9.70
CA VAL A 16 4.50 -28.90 -9.15
C VAL A 16 3.60 -27.69 -9.42
N ALA A 17 3.03 -27.58 -10.63
CA ALA A 17 2.12 -26.50 -10.99
C ALA A 17 0.79 -26.55 -10.20
N LEU A 18 0.26 -27.76 -9.94
CA LEU A 18 -0.92 -27.95 -9.09
C LEU A 18 -0.62 -27.62 -7.63
N ALA A 19 0.54 -28.03 -7.12
CA ALA A 19 0.97 -27.71 -5.75
C ALA A 19 1.14 -26.21 -5.53
N LEU A 20 1.59 -25.46 -6.54
CA LEU A 20 1.73 -23.99 -6.47
C LEU A 20 0.37 -23.25 -6.47
N GLN A 21 -0.67 -23.83 -7.07
CA GLN A 21 -2.02 -23.25 -7.05
C GLN A 21 -2.75 -23.52 -5.74
N ALA A 22 -2.50 -24.68 -5.11
CA ALA A 22 -3.09 -25.01 -3.81
C ALA A 22 -2.60 -24.08 -2.68
N SER A 23 -1.38 -23.54 -2.76
CA SER A 23 -0.84 -22.61 -1.76
C SER A 23 -1.28 -21.15 -1.96
N GLY A 24 -1.80 -20.77 -3.14
CA GLY A 24 -2.23 -19.40 -3.43
C GLY A 24 -3.65 -19.05 -2.95
N ALA A 25 -4.49 -20.04 -2.66
CA ALA A 25 -5.92 -19.83 -2.43
C ALA A 25 -6.35 -19.74 -0.95
N GLN A 26 -5.46 -19.99 0.02
CA GLN A 26 -5.83 -20.09 1.44
C GLN A 26 -5.25 -19.00 2.36
N GLN A 27 -4.70 -17.90 1.80
CA GLN A 27 -4.16 -16.80 2.61
C GLN A 27 -5.12 -15.61 2.78
N ARG A 28 -6.37 -15.71 2.32
CA ARG A 28 -7.41 -14.73 2.60
C ARG A 28 -8.42 -15.35 3.56
N ASP A 29 -8.55 -14.76 4.74
CA ASP A 29 -9.47 -15.14 5.83
C ASP A 29 -8.91 -16.14 6.86
N TRP A 30 -7.82 -15.76 7.54
CA TRP A 30 -7.51 -16.30 8.88
C TRP A 30 -7.05 -15.19 9.82
N THR A 31 -7.91 -14.21 10.10
CA THR A 31 -7.85 -13.37 11.31
C THR A 31 -9.24 -12.82 11.65
N ARG A 32 -10.28 -13.66 11.65
CA ARG A 32 -11.52 -13.33 12.37
C ARG A 32 -11.41 -13.91 13.77
N GLY A 33 -10.50 -13.33 14.53
CA GLY A 33 -10.30 -13.66 15.94
C GLY A 33 -11.52 -13.27 16.75
N ASN A 34 -12.04 -14.26 17.46
CA ASN A 34 -12.88 -14.20 18.66
C ASN A 34 -13.03 -12.80 19.31
N SER A 35 -14.28 -12.34 19.43
CA SER A 35 -14.65 -11.08 20.07
C SER A 35 -14.52 -11.17 21.60
N THR A 36 -13.29 -11.16 22.09
CA THR A 36 -12.93 -10.54 23.37
C THR A 36 -12.34 -9.18 23.02
N THR A 37 -12.64 -8.11 23.77
CA THR A 37 -12.13 -6.75 23.53
C THR A 37 -10.63 -6.66 23.84
N GLU A 38 -9.83 -7.45 23.15
CA GLU A 38 -8.39 -7.30 23.02
C GLU A 38 -8.18 -6.23 21.94
N LEU A 39 -7.52 -5.13 22.31
CA LEU A 39 -7.18 -4.08 21.34
C LEU A 39 -6.29 -4.70 20.25
N GLU A 40 -6.67 -4.52 18.98
CA GLU A 40 -5.85 -4.97 17.86
C GLU A 40 -4.52 -4.20 17.84
N VAL A 41 -3.42 -4.88 18.16
CA VAL A 41 -2.07 -4.30 18.13
C VAL A 41 -1.44 -4.56 16.78
N LEU A 42 -1.16 -3.49 16.03
CA LEU A 42 -0.45 -3.58 14.76
C LEU A 42 1.03 -3.95 14.98
N SER A 43 1.55 -4.83 14.13
CA SER A 43 2.96 -5.21 14.17
C SER A 43 3.87 -4.03 13.77
N PHE A 44 5.12 -4.02 14.24
CA PHE A 44 6.10 -3.00 13.86
C PHE A 44 6.26 -2.88 12.33
N LYS A 45 6.34 -4.02 11.63
CA LYS A 45 6.48 -4.06 10.17
C LYS A 45 5.30 -3.38 9.47
N GLU A 46 4.10 -3.55 10.02
CA GLU A 46 2.90 -2.94 9.48
C GLU A 46 2.84 -1.44 9.74
N VAL A 47 3.16 -1.00 10.96
CA VAL A 47 3.24 0.43 11.30
C VAL A 47 4.28 1.11 10.41
N TRP A 48 5.48 0.54 10.32
CA TRP A 48 6.57 1.05 9.48
C TRP A 48 6.21 1.10 8.00
N GLY A 49 5.60 0.04 7.47
CA GLY A 49 5.17 0.00 6.06
C GLY A 49 4.07 1.01 5.75
N ARG A 50 3.15 1.26 6.70
CA ARG A 50 2.07 2.24 6.54
C ARG A 50 2.56 3.69 6.65
N SER A 51 3.60 3.94 7.45
CA SER A 51 4.18 5.27 7.69
C SER A 51 5.32 5.66 6.74
N PHE A 52 5.80 4.75 5.89
CA PHE A 52 6.89 5.03 4.95
C PHE A 52 6.50 6.10 3.91
N CYS A 53 7.46 6.96 3.56
CA CYS A 53 7.29 8.09 2.64
C CYS A 53 6.60 7.69 1.33
N ARG A 54 5.41 8.27 1.07
CA ARG A 54 4.63 8.08 -0.16
C ARG A 54 3.62 9.22 -0.39
N PRO A 55 3.03 9.36 -1.59
CA PRO A 55 1.95 10.31 -1.82
C PRO A 55 0.66 9.87 -1.09
N LEU A 56 0.26 10.63 -0.09
CA LEU A 56 -0.95 10.42 0.72
C LEU A 56 -1.94 11.56 0.50
N GLU A 57 -3.22 11.24 0.68
CA GLU A 57 -4.29 12.23 0.68
C GLU A 57 -4.18 13.11 1.92
N LYS A 58 -4.16 14.43 1.73
CA LYS A 58 -4.08 15.43 2.78
C LYS A 58 -5.09 16.54 2.49
N LEU A 59 -5.84 16.93 3.52
CA LEU A 59 -6.63 18.15 3.48
C LEU A 59 -5.71 19.37 3.64
N VAL A 60 -5.82 20.28 2.69
CA VAL A 60 -5.01 21.50 2.62
C VAL A 60 -5.95 22.69 2.61
N GLU A 61 -5.70 23.65 3.50
CA GLU A 61 -6.47 24.89 3.55
C GLU A 61 -6.13 25.77 2.35
N ILE A 62 -7.15 26.23 1.63
CA ILE A 62 -6.98 26.97 0.39
C ILE A 62 -6.26 28.30 0.64
N VAL A 63 -6.61 28.99 1.73
CA VAL A 63 -6.00 30.28 2.12
C VAL A 63 -4.50 30.15 2.45
N SER A 64 -4.04 28.99 2.90
CA SER A 64 -2.62 28.74 3.17
C SER A 64 -1.80 28.55 1.90
N GLU A 65 -2.42 28.04 0.84
CA GLU A 65 -1.78 27.83 -0.47
C GLU A 65 -1.85 29.11 -1.32
N TYR A 66 -2.88 29.93 -1.14
CA TYR A 66 -3.10 31.19 -1.85
C TYR A 66 -3.27 32.37 -0.89
N PRO A 67 -2.24 32.76 -0.13
CA PRO A 67 -2.35 33.83 0.88
C PRO A 67 -2.60 35.22 0.28
N GLY A 68 -2.41 35.41 -1.03
CA GLY A 68 -2.69 36.66 -1.74
C GLY A 68 -4.17 36.86 -2.11
N GLU A 69 -4.98 35.80 -2.08
CA GLU A 69 -6.40 35.83 -2.43
C GLU A 69 -7.23 36.26 -1.21
N VAL A 70 -7.04 37.52 -0.79
CA VAL A 70 -7.66 38.07 0.43
C VAL A 70 -9.12 38.50 0.23
N GLU A 71 -9.60 38.52 -1.01
CA GLU A 71 -10.96 38.96 -1.36
C GLU A 71 -11.96 37.81 -1.50
N HIS A 72 -11.51 36.55 -1.34
CA HIS A 72 -12.31 35.37 -1.60
C HIS A 72 -12.47 34.48 -0.38
N MET A 73 -13.72 34.07 -0.13
CA MET A 73 -14.06 33.11 0.90
C MET A 73 -14.34 31.77 0.21
N PHE A 74 -13.51 30.77 0.47
CA PHE A 74 -13.62 29.47 -0.18
C PHE A 74 -14.58 28.54 0.57
N SER A 75 -15.47 27.88 -0.17
CA SER A 75 -16.37 26.84 0.33
C SER A 75 -16.27 25.62 -0.59
N PRO A 76 -15.66 24.50 -0.15
CA PRO A 76 -15.07 24.27 1.17
C PRO A 76 -13.80 25.11 1.42
N SER A 77 -13.42 25.31 2.68
CA SER A 77 -12.18 26.04 3.06
C SER A 77 -10.91 25.20 2.90
N CYS A 78 -11.06 23.88 2.81
CA CYS A 78 -9.98 22.94 2.55
C CYS A 78 -10.34 21.97 1.42
N ILE A 79 -9.32 21.53 0.69
CA ILE A 79 -9.45 20.57 -0.41
C ILE A 79 -8.53 19.37 -0.17
N SER A 80 -8.92 18.24 -0.73
CA SER A 80 -8.12 17.03 -0.71
C SER A 80 -7.08 17.05 -1.83
N LEU A 81 -5.80 16.93 -1.47
CA LEU A 81 -4.68 16.84 -2.40
C LEU A 81 -3.77 15.68 -2.04
N ARG A 82 -3.08 15.12 -3.04
CA ARG A 82 -1.99 14.16 -2.78
C ARG A 82 -0.71 14.90 -2.48
N ARG A 83 -0.13 14.68 -1.29
CA ARG A 83 1.14 15.28 -0.86
C ARG A 83 2.06 14.17 -0.35
N CYS A 84 3.36 14.31 -0.56
CA CYS A 84 4.35 13.39 0.00
C CYS A 84 4.35 13.52 1.53
N MET A 85 4.11 12.41 2.22
CA MET A 85 4.06 12.34 3.68
C MET A 85 4.58 10.97 4.15
N GLY A 86 5.14 10.94 5.36
CA GLY A 86 5.69 9.74 5.98
C GLY A 86 7.10 9.96 6.52
N CYS A 87 7.71 8.90 7.04
CA CYS A 87 9.08 8.89 7.52
C CYS A 87 10.03 8.17 6.54
N CYS A 88 11.32 8.52 6.58
CA CYS A 88 12.36 7.96 5.69
C CYS A 88 13.28 6.94 6.37
N GLY A 89 13.06 6.65 7.66
CA GLY A 89 13.83 5.71 8.48
C GLY A 89 15.26 6.11 8.82
N ASP A 90 15.86 7.03 8.07
CA ASP A 90 17.08 7.76 8.39
C ASP A 90 16.73 9.24 8.62
N GLU A 91 17.20 9.81 9.72
CA GLU A 91 16.97 11.20 10.13
C GLU A 91 17.61 12.23 9.18
N LYS A 92 18.62 11.83 8.41
CA LYS A 92 19.28 12.67 7.41
C LYS A 92 18.48 12.77 6.11
N LEU A 93 17.41 12.00 5.98
CA LEU A 93 16.55 11.97 4.79
C LEU A 93 15.24 12.70 5.05
N GLN A 94 14.75 13.39 4.01
CA GLN A 94 13.47 14.09 4.03
C GLN A 94 12.54 13.52 2.94
N CYS A 95 11.26 13.38 3.27
CA CYS A 95 10.25 12.95 2.32
C CYS A 95 9.87 14.13 1.41
N VAL A 96 10.35 14.12 0.17
CA VAL A 96 10.14 15.18 -0.84
C VAL A 96 9.53 14.61 -2.13
N PRO A 97 8.74 15.41 -2.88
CA PRO A 97 8.19 14.96 -4.16
C PRO A 97 9.27 14.83 -5.22
N VAL A 98 9.17 13.77 -6.04
CA VAL A 98 10.02 13.54 -7.22
C VAL A 98 9.33 13.94 -8.52
N GLU A 99 8.00 14.02 -8.51
CA GLU A 99 7.14 14.43 -9.61
C GLU A 99 5.89 15.10 -9.02
N THR A 100 5.35 16.11 -9.70
CA THR A 100 4.15 16.85 -9.30
C THR A 100 3.26 17.16 -10.49
N ALA A 101 1.95 17.19 -10.28
CA ALA A 101 0.97 17.63 -11.27
C ALA A 101 -0.07 18.54 -10.61
N ASN A 102 -0.61 19.46 -11.40
CA ASN A 102 -1.71 20.33 -10.97
C ASN A 102 -3.04 19.65 -11.26
N ILE A 103 -4.03 19.88 -10.38
CA ILE A 103 -5.42 19.48 -10.59
C ILE A 103 -6.30 20.73 -10.62
N THR A 104 -7.38 20.68 -11.38
CA THR A 104 -8.39 21.74 -11.52
C THR A 104 -9.76 21.21 -11.16
#